data_AF-A0A3M1WV43-F1
#
_entry.id   AF-A0A3M1WV43-F1
#
_cell.length_a   1.000
_cell.length_b   1.000
_cell.length_c   1.000
_cell.angle_alpha   90.00
_cell.angle_beta   90.00
_cell.angle_gamma   90.00
#
_symmetry.space_group_name_H-M   'P 1'
#
loop_
_entity.id
_entity.type
_entity.pdbx_description
1 polymer ?
#
loop_
_entity_poly.entity_id
_entity_poly.type
_entity_poly.pdbx_seq_one_letter_code
_entity_poly.pdbx_strand_id
1 'polypeptide(L)'
;MITPLEIRQQKFRNSFRGYDREAVDAFLTALSQEWERQLELKRNLQDELEQLRGRYDTLKEVEDMLHKTLIQAEQSARDTLENARQKADIRIREAELKAREMVQKGVEERNT
;
A
#
# COMPACT_ATOMS: atom_id res chain seq x y z
N MET A 1 -4.84 19.36 -30.28
CA MET A 1 -3.40 19.34 -29.95
C MET A 1 -2.65 19.23 -31.26
N ILE A 2 -1.59 20.00 -31.44
CA ILE A 2 -0.82 20.00 -32.70
C ILE A 2 0.12 18.79 -32.71
N THR A 3 0.10 18.01 -33.78
CA THR A 3 0.94 16.85 -34.02
C THR A 3 2.24 17.23 -34.73
N PRO A 4 3.31 16.43 -34.60
CA PRO A 4 4.53 16.62 -35.39
C PRO A 4 4.26 16.70 -36.91
N LEU A 5 3.30 15.92 -37.39
CA LEU A 5 2.89 15.93 -38.79
C LEU A 5 2.25 17.26 -39.20
N GLU A 6 1.35 17.80 -38.38
CA GLU A 6 0.74 19.11 -38.62
C GLU A 6 1.79 20.22 -38.62
N ILE A 7 2.82 20.15 -37.75
CA ILE A 7 3.95 21.09 -37.76
C ILE A 7 4.72 21.02 -39.10
N ARG A 8 5.05 19.80 -39.58
CA ARG A 8 5.77 19.62 -40.86
C ARG A 8 4.97 20.08 -42.07
N GLN A 9 3.64 19.91 -42.02
CA GLN A 9 2.75 20.23 -43.15
C GLN A 9 2.22 21.66 -43.12
N GLN A 10 2.54 22.43 -42.08
CA GLN A 10 2.07 23.80 -41.93
C GLN A 10 2.55 24.67 -43.09
N LYS A 11 1.61 25.32 -43.79
CA LYS A 11 1.91 26.27 -44.86
C LYS A 11 1.59 27.68 -44.42
N PHE A 12 2.49 28.61 -44.72
CA PHE A 12 2.31 30.03 -44.47
C PHE A 12 2.01 30.78 -45.78
N ARG A 13 1.23 31.85 -45.70
CA ARG A 13 0.98 32.73 -46.85
C ARG A 13 2.22 33.60 -47.10
N ASN A 14 2.55 33.82 -48.37
CA ASN A 14 3.63 34.72 -48.74
C ASN A 14 3.21 36.18 -48.48
N SER A 15 4.13 36.99 -47.96
CA SER A 15 3.96 38.44 -47.77
C SER A 15 5.21 39.19 -48.21
N PHE A 16 5.04 40.45 -48.64
CA PHE A 16 6.16 41.31 -49.00
C PHE A 16 7.01 41.60 -47.75
N ARG A 17 8.31 41.28 -47.79
CA ARG A 17 9.25 41.27 -46.65
C ARG A 17 8.96 40.23 -45.56
N GLY A 18 8.47 39.05 -45.93
CA GLY A 18 8.34 37.90 -45.02
C GLY A 18 9.66 37.19 -44.69
N TYR A 19 9.60 36.20 -43.79
CA TYR A 19 10.74 35.33 -43.47
C TYR A 19 11.14 34.46 -44.67
N ASP A 20 12.41 34.05 -44.68
CA ASP A 20 12.92 33.08 -45.66
C ASP A 20 12.22 31.74 -45.48
N ARG A 21 11.63 31.26 -46.58
CA ARG A 21 10.86 30.01 -46.62
C ARG A 21 11.72 28.80 -46.28
N GLU A 22 12.95 28.71 -46.80
CA GLU A 22 13.80 27.54 -46.55
C GLU A 22 14.22 27.48 -45.08
N ALA A 23 14.53 28.63 -44.49
CA ALA A 23 14.84 28.74 -43.07
C ALA A 23 13.65 28.36 -42.18
N VAL A 24 12.44 28.79 -42.55
CA VAL A 24 11.20 28.41 -41.85
C VAL A 24 10.92 26.91 -41.98
N ASP A 25 11.04 26.33 -43.17
CA ASP A 25 10.79 24.90 -43.41
C ASP A 25 11.81 24.02 -42.64
N ALA A 26 13.08 24.44 -42.58
CA ALA A 26 14.10 23.78 -41.76
C ALA A 26 13.77 23.87 -40.26
N PHE A 27 13.31 25.03 -39.79
CA PHE A 27 12.90 25.21 -38.39
C PHE A 27 11.69 24.35 -38.03
N LEU A 28 10.64 24.30 -38.86
CA LEU A 28 9.47 23.45 -38.63
C LEU A 28 9.84 21.97 -38.61
N THR A 29 10.80 21.56 -39.44
CA THR A 29 11.33 20.19 -39.43
C THR A 29 11.99 19.87 -38.10
N ALA A 30 12.94 20.70 -37.65
CA ALA A 30 13.60 20.52 -36.35
C ALA A 30 12.60 20.55 -35.18
N LEU A 31 11.66 21.51 -35.20
CA LEU A 31 10.62 21.62 -34.18
C LEU A 31 9.74 20.38 -34.12
N SER A 32 9.34 19.83 -35.28
CA SER A 32 8.52 18.62 -35.32
C SER A 32 9.23 17.40 -34.74
N GLN A 33 10.54 17.27 -34.96
CA GLN A 33 11.36 16.17 -34.41
C GLN A 33 11.48 16.29 -32.89
N GLU A 34 11.77 17.49 -32.39
CA GLU A 34 11.82 17.72 -30.95
C GLU A 34 10.45 17.51 -30.31
N TRP A 35 9.36 17.93 -30.97
CA TRP A 35 8.00 17.69 -30.50
C TRP A 35 7.67 16.20 -30.40
N GLU A 36 8.06 15.42 -31.42
CA GLU A 36 7.92 13.96 -31.43
C GLU A 36 8.67 13.32 -30.25
N ARG A 37 9.92 13.75 -30.00
CA ARG A 37 10.72 13.30 -28.86
C ARG A 37 10.08 13.63 -27.52
N GLN A 38 9.49 14.83 -27.38
CA GLN A 38 8.79 15.23 -26.16
C GLN A 38 7.52 14.42 -25.92
N LEU A 39 6.78 14.09 -26.98
CA LEU A 39 5.58 13.24 -26.88
C LEU A 39 5.94 11.82 -26.46
N GLU A 40 7.02 11.26 -27.02
CA GLU A 40 7.52 9.94 -26.64
C GLU A 40 7.99 9.92 -25.19
N LEU A 41 8.77 10.93 -24.77
CA LEU A 41 9.20 11.07 -23.38
C LEU A 41 8.00 11.16 -22.43
N LYS A 42 7.00 11.98 -22.77
CA LYS A 42 5.78 12.10 -21.98
C LYS A 42 5.07 10.75 -21.85
N ARG A 43 4.91 10.00 -22.95
CA ARG A 43 4.28 8.68 -22.93
C ARG A 43 5.06 7.73 -22.01
N ASN A 44 6.37 7.66 -22.19
CA ASN A 44 7.23 6.79 -21.38
C ASN A 44 7.14 7.13 -19.88
N LEU A 45 7.14 8.42 -19.52
CA LEU A 45 6.98 8.86 -18.13
C LEU A 45 5.59 8.54 -17.58
N GLN A 46 4.53 8.62 -18.40
CA GLN A 46 3.18 8.24 -18.00
C GLN A 46 3.09 6.73 -17.74
N ASP A 47 3.68 5.91 -18.61
CA ASP A 47 3.72 4.45 -18.45
C ASP A 47 4.52 4.05 -17.19
N GLU A 48 5.67 4.69 -16.96
CA GLU A 48 6.49 4.47 -15.74
C GLU A 48 5.72 4.89 -14.48
N LEU A 49 5.05 6.04 -14.50
CA LEU A 49 4.23 6.51 -13.38
C LEU A 49 3.11 5.53 -13.05
N GLU A 50 2.43 4.98 -14.05
CA GLU A 50 1.37 3.98 -13.85
C GLU A 50 1.92 2.69 -13.24
N GLN A 51 3.07 2.21 -13.71
CA GLN A 51 3.73 1.04 -13.13
C GLN A 51 4.14 1.27 -11.67
N LEU A 52 4.72 2.44 -11.36
CA LEU A 52 5.13 2.79 -10.00
C LEU A 52 3.93 2.91 -9.07
N ARG A 53 2.81 3.50 -9.53
CA ARG A 53 1.56 3.56 -8.77
C ARG A 53 1.02 2.18 -8.44
N GLY A 54 0.99 1.27 -9.42
CA GLY A 54 0.56 -0.11 -9.18
C GLY A 54 1.42 -0.82 -8.13
N ARG A 55 2.75 -0.67 -8.19
CA ARG A 55 3.66 -1.23 -7.17
C ARG A 55 3.43 -0.61 -5.79
N TYR A 56 3.21 0.70 -5.73
CA TYR A 56 2.92 1.41 -4.49
C TYR A 56 1.63 0.90 -3.84
N ASP A 57 0.56 0.74 -4.62
CA ASP A 57 -0.72 0.26 -4.10
C ASP A 57 -0.60 -1.17 -3.56
N THR A 58 0.11 -2.06 -4.26
CA THR A 58 0.39 -3.42 -3.74
C THR A 58 1.18 -3.39 -2.44
N LEU A 59 2.22 -2.56 -2.33
CA LEU A 59 3.00 -2.43 -1.09
C LEU A 59 2.15 -1.92 0.06
N LYS A 60 1.27 -0.95 -0.22
CA LYS A 60 0.34 -0.40 0.77
C LYS A 60 -0.66 -1.45 1.26
N GLU A 61 -1.20 -2.28 0.37
CA GLU A 61 -2.08 -3.39 0.75
C GLU A 61 -1.37 -4.41 1.65
N VAL A 62 -0.12 -4.74 1.34
CA VAL A 62 0.72 -5.64 2.16
C VAL A 62 0.99 -5.03 3.53
N GLU A 63 1.31 -3.74 3.60
CA GLU A 63 1.52 -3.01 4.84
C GLU A 63 0.25 -3.00 5.71
N ASP A 64 -0.91 -2.69 5.13
CA ASP A 64 -2.21 -2.69 5.82
C ASP A 64 -2.56 -4.07 6.36
N MET A 65 -2.30 -5.12 5.58
CA MET A 65 -2.51 -6.51 6.01
C MET A 65 -1.59 -6.87 7.17
N LEU A 66 -0.30 -6.56 7.07
CA LEU A 66 0.68 -6.82 8.12
C LEU A 66 0.30 -6.11 9.42
N HIS A 67 -0.13 -4.84 9.33
CA HIS A 67 -0.58 -4.07 10.48
C HIS A 67 -1.79 -4.72 11.16
N LYS A 68 -2.80 -5.14 10.40
CA LYS A 68 -3.97 -5.87 10.93
C LYS A 68 -3.57 -7.19 11.59
N THR A 69 -2.67 -7.95 10.97
CA THR A 69 -2.17 -9.20 11.52
C THR A 69 -1.43 -8.99 12.83
N LEU A 70 -0.61 -7.94 12.95
CA LEU A 70 0.08 -7.61 14.20
C LEU A 70 -0.90 -7.27 15.33
N ILE A 71 -1.92 -6.45 15.04
CA ILE A 71 -2.97 -6.13 16.03
C ILE A 71 -3.70 -7.40 16.46
N GLN A 72 -4.05 -8.27 15.51
CA GLN A 72 -4.74 -9.53 15.82
C GLN A 72 -3.87 -10.48 16.65
N ALA A 73 -2.58 -10.57 16.34
CA ALA A 73 -1.63 -11.37 17.11
C ALA A 73 -1.49 -10.83 18.55
N GLU A 74 -1.41 -9.51 18.72
CA GLU A 74 -1.38 -8.88 20.03
C GLU A 74 -2.65 -9.16 20.83
N GLN A 75 -3.83 -9.02 20.22
CA GLN A 75 -5.10 -9.30 20.88
C GLN A 75 -5.20 -10.78 21.28
N SER A 76 -4.83 -11.70 20.38
CA SER A 76 -4.85 -13.14 20.67
C SER A 76 -3.90 -13.52 21.80
N ALA A 77 -2.72 -12.88 21.88
CA ALA A 77 -1.79 -13.06 22.97
C ALA A 77 -2.37 -12.56 24.31
N ARG A 78 -3.03 -11.39 24.31
CA ARG A 78 -3.72 -10.85 25.49
C ARG A 78 -4.85 -11.78 25.95
N ASP A 79 -5.71 -12.22 25.05
CA ASP A 79 -6.81 -13.13 25.34
C ASP A 79 -6.29 -14.47 25.89
N THR A 80 -5.19 -14.99 25.32
CA THR A 80 -4.56 -16.22 25.80
C THR A 80 -4.03 -16.07 27.23
N LEU A 81 -3.36 -14.95 27.53
CA LEU A 81 -2.87 -14.64 28.87
C LEU A 81 -4.01 -14.48 29.88
N GLU A 82 -5.08 -13.77 29.50
CA GLU A 82 -6.26 -13.59 30.36
C GLU A 82 -6.95 -14.93 30.67
N ASN A 83 -7.18 -15.74 29.64
CA ASN A 83 -7.76 -17.08 29.81
C ASN A 83 -6.89 -17.98 30.69
N ALA A 84 -5.57 -17.92 30.54
CA ALA A 84 -4.64 -18.68 31.38
C ALA A 84 -4.73 -18.24 32.85
N ARG A 85 -4.80 -16.93 33.11
CA ARG A 85 -4.97 -16.37 34.47
C ARG A 85 -6.29 -16.81 35.10
N GLN A 86 -7.41 -16.66 34.38
CA GLN A 86 -8.72 -17.09 34.87
C GLN A 86 -8.76 -18.59 35.19
N LYS A 87 -8.17 -19.43 34.32
CA LYS A 87 -8.06 -20.88 34.57
C LYS A 87 -7.21 -21.20 35.79
N ALA A 88 -6.11 -20.48 36.01
CA ALA A 88 -5.27 -20.64 37.19
C ALA A 88 -6.04 -20.29 38.46
N ASP A 89 -6.78 -19.18 38.48
CA ASP A 89 -7.58 -18.75 39.64
C ASP A 89 -8.70 -19.74 39.97
N ILE A 90 -9.33 -20.33 38.95
CA ILE A 90 -10.33 -21.40 39.15
C ILE A 90 -9.66 -22.63 39.76
N ARG A 91 -8.53 -23.08 39.22
CA ARG A 91 -7.78 -24.24 39.73
C ARG A 91 -7.34 -24.06 41.18
N ILE A 92 -6.88 -22.88 41.56
CA ILE A 92 -6.50 -22.57 42.94
C ILE A 92 -7.72 -22.67 43.86
N ARG A 93 -8.85 -22.05 43.49
CA ARG A 93 -10.09 -22.12 44.27
C ARG A 93 -10.62 -23.53 44.44
N GLU A 94 -10.58 -24.34 43.38
CA GLU A 94 -10.96 -25.76 43.43
C GLU A 94 -10.05 -26.57 44.35
N ALA A 95 -8.73 -26.33 44.30
CA ALA A 95 -7.77 -27.00 45.17
C ALA A 95 -7.98 -26.65 46.64
N GLU A 96 -8.23 -25.38 46.95
CA GLU A 96 -8.56 -24.92 48.29
C GLU A 96 -9.87 -25.53 48.82
N LEU A 97 -10.90 -25.62 47.97
CA LEU A 97 -12.18 -26.23 48.35
C LEU A 97 -11.97 -27.71 48.70
N LYS A 98 -11.28 -28.46 47.83
CA LYS A 98 -10.96 -29.87 48.08
C LYS A 98 -10.12 -30.06 49.35
N ALA A 99 -9.15 -29.17 49.60
CA ALA A 99 -8.36 -29.21 50.82
C ALA A 99 -9.23 -29.02 52.08
N ARG A 100 -10.14 -28.03 52.06
CA ARG A 100 -11.10 -27.80 53.15
C ARG A 100 -12.00 -29.01 53.38
N GLU A 101 -12.53 -29.61 52.32
CA GLU A 101 -13.36 -30.82 52.40
C GLU A 101 -12.60 -32.01 52.99
N MET A 102 -11.34 -32.22 52.62
CA MET A 102 -10.50 -33.29 53.17
C MET A 102 -10.25 -33.10 54.67
N VAL A 103 -9.95 -31.86 55.09
CA VAL A 103 -9.75 -31.53 56.51
C VAL A 103 -11.04 -31.77 57.30
N GLN A 104 -12.18 -31.32 56.77
CA GLN A 104 -13.49 -31.50 57.40
C GLN A 104 -13.82 -32.99 57.61
N LYS A 105 -13.65 -33.81 56.57
CA LYS A 105 -13.86 -35.27 56.66
C LYS A 105 -12.95 -35.93 57.69
N GLY A 106 -11.66 -35.57 57.71
CA GLY A 106 -10.72 -36.12 58.70
C GLY A 106 -11.04 -35.71 60.14
N VAL A 107 -11.67 -34.55 60.36
CA VAL A 107 -12.16 -34.15 61.69
C VAL A 107 -13.42 -34.92 62.09
N GLU A 108 -14.34 -35.15 61.15
CA GLU A 108 -15.57 -35.92 61.39
C GLU A 108 -15.28 -37.38 61.74
N GLU A 109 -14.39 -38.03 60.99
CA GLU A 109 -13.96 -39.43 61.24
C GLU A 109 -13.27 -39.61 62.61
N ARG A 110 -12.72 -38.55 63.19
CA ARG A 110 -12.02 -38.59 64.48
C ARG A 110 -12.97 -38.41 65.68
N ASN A 111 -14.17 -37.91 65.43
CA ASN A 111 -15.21 -37.66 66.43
C ASN A 111 -16.31 -38.75 66.44
N THR A 112 -16.17 -39.77 65.59
CA THR A 112 -16.99 -41.00 65.58
C THR A 112 -16.19 -42.17 66.12
#